data_AF-A0A960D5F6-F1
#
_entry.id   AF-A0A960D5F6-F1
#
_cell.length_a   1.000
_cell.length_b   1.000
_cell.length_c   1.000
_cell.angle_alpha   90.00
_cell.angle_beta   90.00
_cell.angle_gamma   90.00
#
_symmetry.space_group_name_H-M   'P 1'
#
loop_
_entity.id
_entity.type
_entity.pdbx_description
1 polymer ?
#
loop_
_entity_poly.entity_id
_entity_poly.type
_entity_poly.pdbx_seq_one_letter_code
_entity_poly.pdbx_strand_id
1 'polypeptide(L)' 'MSDHLRIRLDRTICDGFGACARHAPDYFSLDDWGYAALIGDGTVPDG' A
#
# COMPACT_ATOMS: atom_id res chain seq x y z
N MET A 1 8.34 3.12 -20.52
CA MET A 1 7.71 2.74 -19.23
C MET A 1 8.75 3.04 -18.19
N SER A 2 8.51 4.00 -17.30
CA SER A 2 9.52 4.51 -16.38
C SER A 2 10.02 3.40 -15.46
N ASP A 3 11.33 3.36 -15.23
CA ASP A 3 12.09 2.33 -14.48
C ASP A 3 11.88 2.40 -12.96
N HIS A 4 10.72 2.89 -12.51
CA HIS A 4 10.42 3.09 -11.09
C HIS A 4 9.66 1.91 -10.50
N LEU A 5 10.01 1.55 -9.27
CA LEU A 5 9.31 0.50 -8.53
C LEU A 5 7.89 0.97 -8.17
N ARG A 6 6.90 0.09 -8.30
CA ARG A 6 5.50 0.39 -7.96
C ARG A 6 4.87 -0.67 -7.07
N ILE A 7 4.06 -0.21 -6.13
CA ILE A 7 3.26 -1.05 -5.23
C ILE A 7 1.93 -1.39 -5.90
N ARG A 8 1.61 -2.69 -5.97
CA ARG A 8 0.28 -3.17 -6.38
C ARG A 8 -0.44 -3.73 -5.15
N LEU A 9 -1.64 -3.23 -4.90
CA LEU A 9 -2.52 -3.70 -3.84
C LEU A 9 -3.71 -4.46 -4.43
N ASP A 10 -3.82 -5.74 -4.12
CA ASP A 10 -5.02 -6.53 -4.40
C ASP A 10 -5.89 -6.59 -3.14
N ARG A 11 -7.03 -5.90 -3.19
CA ARG A 11 -7.95 -5.81 -2.05
C ARG A 11 -8.80 -7.07 -1.87
N THR A 12 -8.86 -7.95 -2.86
CA THR A 12 -9.68 -9.19 -2.78
C THR A 12 -9.05 -10.26 -1.90
N ILE A 13 -7.74 -10.17 -1.68
CA ILE A 13 -6.95 -11.08 -0.83
C ILE A 13 -6.50 -10.45 0.49
N CYS A 14 -6.82 -9.17 0.69
CA CYS A 14 -6.43 -8.47 1.91
C CYS A 14 -7.33 -8.94 3.05
N ASP A 15 -6.75 -9.45 4.14
CA ASP A 15 -7.49 -9.90 5.34
C ASP A 15 -7.46 -8.88 6.50
N GLY A 16 -6.91 -7.68 6.29
CA GLY A 16 -6.93 -6.62 7.30
C GLY A 16 -5.96 -6.80 8.48
N PHE A 17 -4.87 -7.56 8.34
CA PHE A 17 -3.86 -7.74 9.41
C PHE A 17 -3.11 -6.45 9.81
N GLY A 18 -3.09 -5.43 8.94
CA GLY A 18 -2.43 -4.15 9.22
C GLY A 18 -0.89 -4.15 9.17
N ALA A 19 -0.24 -5.26 8.79
CA ALA A 19 1.22 -5.32 8.70
C ALA A 19 1.80 -4.32 7.69
N CYS A 20 1.11 -4.10 6.57
CA CYS A 20 1.50 -3.12 5.56
C CYS A 20 1.58 -1.70 6.14
N ALA A 21 0.49 -1.18 6.72
CA ALA A 21 0.45 0.15 7.33
C ALA A 21 1.41 0.31 8.52
N ARG A 22 1.73 -0.77 9.24
CA ARG A 22 2.78 -0.74 10.28
C ARG A 22 4.17 -0.48 9.70
N HIS A 23 4.52 -1.15 8.60
CA HIS A 23 5.88 -1.12 8.06
C HIS A 23 6.09 0.00 7.03
N ALA A 24 5.04 0.40 6.33
CA ALA A 24 5.07 1.42 5.28
C ALA A 24 3.86 2.38 5.44
N PRO A 25 3.80 3.14 6.55
CA PRO A 25 2.66 4.02 6.84
C PRO A 25 2.47 5.13 5.79
N ASP A 26 3.53 5.54 5.08
CA ASP A 26 3.44 6.56 4.04
C ASP A 26 2.81 6.06 2.73
N TYR A 27 2.72 4.74 2.56
CA TYR A 27 2.16 4.10 1.35
C TYR A 27 0.82 3.43 1.61
N PHE A 28 0.52 3.06 2.85
CA PHE A 28 -0.68 2.34 3.20
C PHE A 28 -1.44 3.02 4.33
N SER A 29 -2.72 3.26 4.08
CA SER A 29 -3.70 3.58 5.13
C SER A 29 -4.59 2.36 5.38
N LEU A 30 -5.22 2.33 6.55
CA LEU A 30 -6.29 1.39 6.84
C LEU A 30 -7.63 2.13 6.79
N ASP A 31 -8.63 1.54 6.16
CA ASP A 31 -10.00 2.05 6.23
C ASP A 31 -10.65 1.72 7.58
N ASP A 32 -11.89 2.16 7.76
CA ASP A 32 -12.64 1.96 9.01
C ASP A 32 -12.83 0.48 9.38
N TRP A 33 -12.64 -0.43 8.42
CA TRP A 33 -12.80 -1.88 8.59
C TRP A 33 -11.45 -2.59 8.75
N GLY A 34 -10.34 -1.84 8.69
CA GLY A 34 -8.98 -2.35 8.84
C GLY A 34 -8.35 -2.89 7.54
N TYR A 35 -9.03 -2.78 6.39
CA TYR A 35 -8.45 -3.18 5.11
C TYR A 35 -7.49 -2.13 4.60
N ALA A 36 -6.44 -2.59 3.91
CA ALA A 36 -5.47 -1.69 3.33
C ALA A 36 -6.05 -0.89 2.16
N ALA A 37 -5.64 0.37 2.07
CA ALA A 37 -5.77 1.23 0.91
C ALA A 37 -4.40 1.83 0.57
N LEU A 38 -4.14 2.03 -0.72
CA LEU A 38 -2.91 2.64 -1.19
C LEU A 38 -3.02 4.16 -1.09
N ILE A 39 -2.00 4.79 -0.54
CA ILE A 39 -1.86 6.25 -0.56
C ILE A 39 -1.24 6.61 -1.91
N GLY A 40 -1.94 7.43 -2.70
CA GLY A 40 -1.49 7.81 -4.03
C GLY A 40 -1.54 6.66 -5.05
N ASP A 41 -0.56 6.62 -5.96
CA ASP A 41 -0.53 5.68 -7.09
C ASP A 41 0.49 4.53 -6.92
N GLY A 42 1.09 4.43 -5.74
CA GLY A 42 2.06 3.39 -5.39
C GLY A 42 3.45 3.58 -5.96
N THR A 43 3.78 4.74 -6.53
CA THR A 43 5.14 5.04 -6.99
C THR A 43 6.10 5.13 -5.80
N VAL A 44 7.16 4.32 -5.81
CA VAL A 44 8.23 4.37 -4.80
C VAL A 44 9.35 5.26 -5.34
N PRO A 45 9.82 6.29 -4.61
CA PRO A 45 10.94 7.11 -5.01
C PRO A 45 12.21 6.28 -5.19
N ASP A 46 13.03 6.67 -6.16
CA ASP A 46 14.39 6.14 -6.28
C ASP A 46 15.23 6.66 -5.09
N GLY A 47 16.03 5.76 -4.48
CA GLY A 47 16.80 6.03 -3.26
C GLY A 47 18.07 6.85 -3.47
#